data_AF-A0AA41SI86-F1
#
_entry.id   AF-A0AA41SI86-F1
#
_cell.length_a   1.000
_cell.length_b   1.000
_cell.length_c   1.000
_cell.angle_alpha   90.00
_cell.angle_beta   90.00
_cell.angle_gamma   90.00
#
_symmetry.space_group_name_H-M   'P 1'
#
loop_
_entity.id
_entity.type
_entity.pdbx_description
1 polymer ?
#
loop_
_entity_poly.entity_id
_entity_poly.type
_entity_poly.pdbx_seq_one_letter_code
_entity_poly.pdbx_strand_id
1 'polypeptide(L)'
;MAKSIFSTFFFLVMIMMIASMVVDARHLLANTGGLLGGSSLSGLSGSSNTSGTNFFGDSNTGGVNLFGDKNTGGTNVIGSSNTGGVNFLGDKNTGGTNVVGSSNKGGVNLLRDKNTGGTNLLRSCNTGGVNILGDKNTDDINLLGSGNTGGVNALVSGKTGGINLPNP
;
A
#
# COMPACT_ATOMS: atom_id res chain seq x y z
N MET A 1 -39.96 -28.20 49.42
CA MET A 1 -40.19 -27.19 48.35
C MET A 1 -39.21 -26.01 48.40
N ALA A 2 -38.87 -25.44 49.57
CA ALA A 2 -38.02 -24.24 49.65
C ALA A 2 -36.58 -24.37 49.07
N LYS A 3 -35.93 -25.54 49.21
CA LYS A 3 -34.57 -25.79 48.63
C LYS A 3 -34.54 -25.69 47.09
N SER A 4 -35.61 -26.10 46.42
CA SER A 4 -35.70 -26.03 44.95
C SER A 4 -35.82 -24.58 44.47
N ILE A 5 -36.60 -23.76 45.17
CA ILE A 5 -36.84 -22.36 44.79
C ILE A 5 -35.55 -21.53 44.88
N PHE A 6 -34.75 -21.74 45.94
CA PHE A 6 -33.48 -21.03 46.10
C PHE A 6 -32.45 -21.43 45.03
N SER A 7 -32.41 -22.71 44.67
CA SER A 7 -31.56 -23.22 43.59
C SER A 7 -31.97 -22.67 42.22
N THR A 8 -33.28 -22.61 41.93
CA THR A 8 -33.78 -22.05 40.67
C THR A 8 -33.50 -20.56 40.56
N PHE A 9 -33.69 -19.81 41.64
CA PHE A 9 -33.40 -18.38 41.67
C PHE A 9 -31.91 -18.09 41.44
N PHE A 10 -31.03 -18.81 42.13
CA PHE A 10 -29.58 -18.67 41.96
C PHE A 10 -29.13 -19.00 40.53
N PHE A 11 -29.71 -20.05 39.93
CA PHE A 11 -29.44 -20.42 38.54
C PHE A 11 -29.89 -19.33 37.55
N LEU A 12 -31.05 -18.71 37.81
CA LEU A 12 -31.56 -17.61 36.97
C LEU A 12 -30.63 -16.39 37.04
N VAL A 13 -30.18 -16.01 38.25
CA VAL A 13 -29.23 -14.91 38.45
C VAL A 13 -27.91 -15.18 37.74
N MET A 14 -27.38 -16.41 37.82
CA MET A 14 -26.16 -16.80 37.13
C MET A 14 -26.31 -16.67 35.61
N ILE A 15 -27.43 -17.12 35.04
CA ILE A 15 -27.72 -16.96 33.62
C ILE A 15 -27.81 -15.48 33.22
N MET A 16 -28.47 -14.65 34.02
CA MET A 16 -28.58 -13.22 33.71
C MET A 16 -27.23 -12.51 33.77
N MET A 17 -26.37 -12.84 34.74
CA MET A 17 -25.01 -12.29 34.81
C MET A 17 -24.17 -12.69 33.59
N ILE A 18 -24.22 -13.96 33.17
CA ILE A 18 -23.52 -14.43 31.98
C ILE A 18 -24.04 -13.71 30.73
N ALA A 19 -25.36 -13.57 30.60
CA ALA A 19 -25.97 -12.86 29.48
C ALA A 19 -25.53 -11.38 29.42
N SER A 20 -25.49 -10.68 30.56
CA SER A 20 -25.00 -9.30 30.64
C SER A 20 -23.52 -9.18 30.25
N MET A 21 -22.66 -10.07 30.76
CA MET A 21 -21.24 -10.07 30.38
C MET A 21 -21.03 -10.31 28.88
N VAL A 22 -21.85 -11.19 28.27
CA VAL A 22 -21.82 -11.44 26.83
C VAL A 22 -22.26 -10.21 26.03
N VAL A 23 -23.27 -9.47 26.51
CA VAL A 23 -23.73 -8.22 25.89
C VAL A 23 -22.65 -7.13 25.98
N ASP A 24 -22.00 -6.98 27.13
CA ASP A 24 -20.91 -6.01 27.32
C ASP A 24 -19.70 -6.33 26.44
N ALA A 25 -19.32 -7.61 26.35
CA ALA A 25 -18.24 -8.05 25.45
C ALA A 25 -18.58 -7.80 23.97
N ARG A 26 -19.84 -7.98 23.57
CA ARG A 26 -20.30 -7.69 22.20
C ARG A 26 -20.31 -6.18 21.91
N HIS A 27 -20.75 -5.36 22.87
CA HIS A 27 -20.69 -3.90 22.74
C HIS A 27 -19.26 -3.39 22.67
N LEU A 28 -18.34 -3.96 23.47
CA LEU A 28 -16.92 -3.63 23.42
C LEU A 28 -16.31 -4.01 22.06
N LEU A 29 -16.67 -5.18 21.52
CA LEU A 29 -16.20 -5.65 20.21
C LEU A 29 -16.76 -4.81 19.04
N ALA A 30 -18.01 -4.36 19.14
CA ALA A 30 -18.67 -3.54 18.13
C ALA A 30 -18.10 -2.11 18.05
N ASN A 31 -17.64 -1.56 19.18
CA ASN A 31 -17.07 -0.20 19.22
C ASN A 31 -15.60 -0.11 18.79
N THR A 32 -14.87 -1.22 18.72
CA THR A 32 -13.45 -1.25 18.30
C THR A 32 -13.24 -1.88 16.92
N GLY A 33 -14.29 -2.06 16.11
CA GLY A 33 -14.16 -2.62 14.76
C GLY A 33 -13.70 -4.09 14.71
N GLY A 34 -13.69 -4.78 15.85
CA GLY A 34 -13.12 -6.11 15.98
C GLY A 34 -11.59 -6.14 15.93
N LEU A 35 -11.00 -7.05 16.71
CA LEU A 35 -9.59 -7.46 16.57
C LEU A 35 -9.26 -7.91 15.13
N LEU A 36 -10.28 -8.40 14.42
CA LEU A 36 -10.24 -8.88 13.04
C LEU A 36 -11.21 -8.02 12.22
N GLY A 37 -10.66 -7.07 11.47
CA GLY A 37 -11.36 -6.01 10.77
C GLY A 37 -12.38 -6.55 9.78
N GLY A 38 -13.65 -6.40 10.14
CA GLY A 38 -14.78 -6.43 9.22
C GLY A 38 -15.24 -4.99 8.96
N SER A 39 -15.06 -4.52 7.72
CA SER A 39 -15.69 -3.31 7.15
C SER A 39 -15.68 -2.02 8.00
N SER A 40 -14.72 -1.81 8.90
CA SER A 40 -14.76 -0.71 9.87
C SER A 40 -13.50 0.15 9.90
N LEU A 41 -13.71 1.38 10.37
CA LEU A 41 -12.88 2.58 10.45
C LEU A 41 -11.39 2.38 10.83
N SER A 42 -11.07 1.32 11.59
CA SER A 42 -9.68 0.92 11.90
C SER A 42 -9.59 -0.44 12.60
N GLY A 43 -8.61 -1.30 12.25
CA GLY A 43 -8.41 -2.63 12.87
C GLY A 43 -6.94 -3.12 12.88
N LEU A 44 -6.61 -4.13 13.71
CA LEU A 44 -5.24 -4.67 13.79
C LEU A 44 -4.90 -5.52 12.54
N SER A 45 -5.81 -6.38 12.12
CA SER A 45 -5.66 -7.22 10.92
C SER A 45 -6.98 -7.36 10.18
N GLY A 46 -7.01 -7.23 8.85
CA GLY A 46 -8.20 -7.47 8.05
C GLY A 46 -7.86 -8.10 6.70
N SER A 47 -8.65 -9.09 6.26
CA SER A 47 -8.45 -9.74 4.95
C SER A 47 -8.75 -8.78 3.78
N SER A 48 -9.64 -7.81 3.99
CA SER A 48 -9.91 -6.72 3.06
C SER A 48 -10.14 -5.40 3.78
N ASN A 49 -9.50 -4.34 3.29
CA ASN A 49 -9.71 -2.97 3.74
C ASN A 49 -10.32 -2.14 2.60
N THR A 50 -11.60 -1.81 2.69
CA THR A 50 -12.28 -0.93 1.73
C THR A 50 -12.43 0.50 2.23
N SER A 51 -12.12 0.75 3.51
CA SER A 51 -12.27 2.03 4.19
C SER A 51 -11.62 1.97 5.56
N GLY A 52 -11.00 3.06 6.00
CA GLY A 52 -10.36 3.12 7.32
C GLY A 52 -8.92 2.64 7.30
N THR A 53 -8.38 2.35 8.49
CA THR A 53 -6.93 2.10 8.68
C THR A 53 -6.64 0.74 9.32
N ASN A 54 -5.90 -0.13 8.65
CA ASN A 54 -5.45 -1.39 9.23
C ASN A 54 -3.94 -1.41 9.45
N PHE A 55 -3.50 -2.10 10.50
CA PHE A 55 -2.06 -2.35 10.68
C PHE A 55 -1.57 -3.43 9.71
N PHE A 56 -2.28 -4.57 9.63
CA PHE A 56 -2.05 -5.62 8.63
C PHE A 56 -3.27 -5.80 7.72
N GLY A 57 -3.07 -6.02 6.42
CA GLY A 57 -4.16 -6.54 5.60
C GLY A 57 -3.77 -7.08 4.24
N ASP A 58 -4.44 -8.18 3.85
CA ASP A 58 -4.10 -8.93 2.63
C ASP A 58 -4.49 -8.14 1.37
N SER A 59 -5.62 -7.45 1.41
CA SER A 59 -6.10 -6.61 0.31
C SER A 59 -6.56 -5.24 0.81
N ASN A 60 -6.20 -4.19 0.07
CA ASN A 60 -6.62 -2.82 0.32
C ASN A 60 -7.24 -2.25 -0.95
N THR A 61 -8.49 -1.79 -0.86
CA THR A 61 -9.27 -1.22 -1.95
C THR A 61 -9.87 0.10 -1.49
N GLY A 62 -9.03 1.12 -1.33
CA GLY A 62 -9.46 2.48 -0.94
C GLY A 62 -9.28 2.85 0.54
N GLY A 63 -8.81 1.92 1.38
CA GLY A 63 -8.39 2.21 2.76
C GLY A 63 -6.89 2.50 2.88
N VAL A 64 -6.37 2.42 4.11
CA VAL A 64 -4.95 2.54 4.42
C VAL A 64 -4.47 1.31 5.18
N ASN A 65 -3.42 0.64 4.71
CA ASN A 65 -2.74 -0.41 5.48
C ASN A 65 -1.30 0.02 5.80
N LEU A 66 -0.83 -0.28 7.01
CA LEU A 66 0.60 -0.11 7.31
C LEU A 66 1.42 -1.19 6.60
N PHE A 67 1.01 -2.45 6.73
CA PHE A 67 1.54 -3.60 6.00
C PHE A 67 0.40 -4.23 5.19
N GLY A 68 0.60 -4.40 3.89
CA GLY A 68 -0.38 -5.16 3.12
C GLY A 68 0.10 -5.72 1.79
N ASP A 69 -0.45 -6.87 1.42
CA ASP A 69 0.03 -7.63 0.27
C ASP A 69 -0.40 -7.01 -1.06
N LYS A 70 -1.69 -6.69 -1.19
CA LYS A 70 -2.27 -6.14 -2.41
C LYS A 70 -2.94 -4.80 -2.13
N ASN A 71 -2.62 -3.79 -2.93
CA ASN A 71 -3.26 -2.47 -2.90
C ASN A 71 -3.88 -2.14 -4.26
N THR A 72 -5.13 -1.70 -4.26
CA THR A 72 -5.87 -1.25 -5.44
C THR A 72 -6.54 0.08 -5.12
N GLY A 73 -5.92 1.19 -5.54
CA GLY A 73 -6.46 2.54 -5.30
C GLY A 73 -6.47 3.02 -3.84
N GLY A 74 -5.96 2.23 -2.88
CA GLY A 74 -5.76 2.64 -1.49
C GLY A 74 -4.32 3.10 -1.22
N THR A 75 -3.93 3.12 0.05
CA THR A 75 -2.55 3.41 0.48
C THR A 75 -1.96 2.27 1.29
N ASN A 76 -0.80 1.74 0.90
CA ASN A 76 0.01 0.88 1.76
C ASN A 76 1.34 1.57 2.10
N VAL A 77 1.75 1.56 3.36
CA VAL A 77 3.10 2.04 3.72
C VAL A 77 4.14 1.03 3.26
N ILE A 78 3.95 -0.25 3.59
CA ILE A 78 4.76 -1.36 3.08
C ILE A 78 3.82 -2.32 2.37
N GLY A 79 4.07 -2.59 1.09
CA GLY A 79 3.27 -3.56 0.38
C GLY A 79 3.87 -4.21 -0.84
N SER A 80 3.52 -5.48 -1.03
CA SER A 80 4.10 -6.34 -2.06
C SER A 80 3.64 -5.97 -3.47
N SER A 81 2.37 -5.61 -3.63
CA SER A 81 1.78 -5.28 -4.92
C SER A 81 0.82 -4.09 -4.86
N ASN A 82 0.90 -3.19 -5.83
CA ASN A 82 0.04 -2.01 -5.93
C ASN A 82 -0.43 -1.76 -7.35
N THR A 83 -1.72 -1.44 -7.49
CA THR A 83 -2.36 -1.05 -8.74
C THR A 83 -3.10 0.26 -8.54
N GLY A 84 -2.60 1.35 -9.14
CA GLY A 84 -3.29 2.65 -9.13
C GLY A 84 -3.42 3.34 -7.77
N GLY A 85 -2.83 2.80 -6.70
CA GLY A 85 -2.81 3.39 -5.35
C GLY A 85 -1.47 4.03 -5.00
N VAL A 86 -1.28 4.30 -3.71
CA VAL A 86 -0.02 4.81 -3.15
C VAL A 86 0.70 3.71 -2.37
N ASN A 87 1.97 3.43 -2.73
CA ASN A 87 2.85 2.60 -1.92
C ASN A 87 4.10 3.37 -1.51
N PHE A 88 4.44 3.39 -0.21
CA PHE A 88 5.67 4.04 0.23
C PHE A 88 6.88 3.14 -0.05
N LEU A 89 6.84 1.89 0.43
CA LEU A 89 7.76 0.82 0.06
C LEU A 89 6.97 -0.27 -0.65
N GLY A 90 7.34 -0.60 -1.89
CA GLY A 90 6.71 -1.73 -2.56
C GLY A 90 7.48 -2.39 -3.68
N ASP A 91 7.25 -3.69 -3.83
CA ASP A 91 7.99 -4.50 -4.79
C ASP A 91 7.47 -4.32 -6.20
N LYS A 92 6.21 -4.71 -6.44
CA LYS A 92 5.58 -4.71 -7.76
C LYS A 92 4.50 -3.65 -7.83
N ASN A 93 4.71 -2.65 -8.66
CA ASN A 93 3.73 -1.57 -8.83
C ASN A 93 3.25 -1.52 -10.29
N THR A 94 2.00 -1.10 -10.49
CA THR A 94 1.43 -0.80 -11.80
C THR A 94 0.59 0.47 -11.67
N GLY A 95 1.08 1.56 -12.27
CA GLY A 95 0.49 2.89 -12.09
C GLY A 95 0.54 3.39 -10.64
N GLY A 96 -0.15 4.51 -10.39
CA GLY A 96 -0.20 5.12 -9.06
C GLY A 96 1.10 5.85 -8.68
N THR A 97 1.29 6.06 -7.38
CA THR A 97 2.49 6.73 -6.82
C THR A 97 3.26 5.75 -5.97
N ASN A 98 4.57 5.65 -6.19
CA ASN A 98 5.43 4.85 -5.33
C ASN A 98 6.73 5.56 -4.93
N VAL A 99 7.04 5.58 -3.63
CA VAL A 99 8.25 6.27 -3.16
C VAL A 99 9.51 5.43 -3.37
N VAL A 100 9.56 4.21 -2.83
CA VAL A 100 10.69 3.28 -2.96
C VAL A 100 10.21 1.93 -3.48
N GLY A 101 10.89 1.34 -4.46
CA GLY A 101 10.48 0.02 -4.94
C GLY A 101 11.34 -0.64 -6.00
N SER A 102 11.10 -1.94 -6.22
CA SER A 102 11.98 -2.77 -7.04
C SER A 102 11.55 -2.86 -8.51
N SER A 103 10.27 -3.04 -8.84
CA SER A 103 9.74 -3.11 -10.23
C SER A 103 8.41 -2.38 -10.45
N ASN A 104 8.34 -1.41 -11.37
CA ASN A 104 7.08 -0.70 -11.68
C ASN A 104 6.82 -0.62 -13.20
N LYS A 105 5.54 -0.51 -13.54
CA LYS A 105 5.03 -0.19 -14.87
C LYS A 105 4.18 1.09 -14.78
N GLY A 106 4.70 2.20 -15.30
CA GLY A 106 4.00 3.49 -15.32
C GLY A 106 3.91 4.19 -13.96
N GLY A 107 3.09 5.25 -13.88
CA GLY A 107 2.89 6.02 -12.65
C GLY A 107 4.02 7.00 -12.32
N VAL A 108 4.04 7.45 -11.07
CA VAL A 108 5.05 8.37 -10.52
C VAL A 108 5.91 7.64 -9.51
N ASN A 109 7.24 7.69 -9.68
CA ASN A 109 8.18 7.06 -8.75
C ASN A 109 9.27 8.02 -8.27
N LEU A 110 9.68 7.89 -7.01
CA LEU A 110 10.77 8.69 -6.46
C LEU A 110 12.12 7.97 -6.62
N LEU A 111 12.31 6.81 -6.00
CA LEU A 111 13.55 6.03 -6.03
C LEU A 111 13.26 4.60 -6.48
N ARG A 112 13.89 4.12 -7.57
CA ARG A 112 13.64 2.76 -8.09
C ARG A 112 14.86 2.10 -8.71
N ASP A 113 14.81 0.76 -8.77
CA ASP A 113 15.80 -0.13 -9.39
C ASP A 113 15.40 -0.67 -10.77
N LYS A 114 14.12 -1.06 -10.94
CA LYS A 114 13.32 -1.53 -12.12
C LYS A 114 12.14 -0.63 -12.55
N ASN A 115 12.04 -0.12 -13.78
CA ASN A 115 10.83 0.60 -14.24
C ASN A 115 10.63 0.54 -15.76
N THR A 116 9.37 0.58 -16.18
CA THR A 116 8.95 0.69 -17.59
C THR A 116 7.83 1.73 -17.68
N GLY A 117 7.99 2.81 -18.45
CA GLY A 117 7.00 3.87 -18.56
C GLY A 117 6.91 4.79 -17.33
N GLY A 118 6.21 5.92 -17.44
CA GLY A 118 5.92 6.81 -16.30
C GLY A 118 6.98 7.88 -16.03
N THR A 119 6.89 8.48 -14.83
CA THR A 119 7.77 9.57 -14.39
C THR A 119 8.59 9.14 -13.19
N ASN A 120 9.91 9.30 -13.24
CA ASN A 120 10.81 8.93 -12.14
C ASN A 120 11.70 10.11 -11.73
N LEU A 121 11.93 10.28 -10.43
CA LEU A 121 12.88 11.27 -9.92
C LEU A 121 14.33 10.73 -10.00
N LEU A 122 14.62 9.60 -9.35
CA LEU A 122 15.92 8.94 -9.33
C LEU A 122 15.83 7.49 -9.83
N ARG A 123 16.68 7.12 -10.79
CA ARG A 123 16.55 5.84 -11.49
C ARG A 123 17.85 5.26 -12.04
N SER A 124 18.01 3.94 -11.89
CA SER A 124 19.15 3.15 -12.41
C SER A 124 18.96 2.38 -13.72
N CYS A 125 17.73 2.07 -14.19
CA CYS A 125 17.46 1.25 -15.40
C CYS A 125 16.02 1.37 -15.95
N ASN A 126 15.65 2.43 -16.67
CA ASN A 126 14.29 2.61 -17.20
C ASN A 126 14.17 2.32 -18.70
N THR A 127 12.95 1.97 -19.13
CA THR A 127 12.61 1.81 -20.55
C THR A 127 11.29 2.52 -20.84
N GLY A 128 11.36 3.57 -21.66
CA GLY A 128 10.26 4.48 -21.95
C GLY A 128 9.84 5.29 -20.72
N GLY A 129 9.75 6.61 -20.84
CA GLY A 129 9.32 7.50 -19.75
C GLY A 129 10.15 8.76 -19.59
N VAL A 130 9.93 9.43 -18.47
CA VAL A 130 10.60 10.69 -18.11
C VAL A 130 11.35 10.49 -16.81
N ASN A 131 12.64 10.81 -16.80
CA ASN A 131 13.47 10.74 -15.60
C ASN A 131 14.17 12.08 -15.34
N ILE A 132 14.25 12.48 -14.07
CA ILE A 132 15.04 13.66 -13.69
C ILE A 132 16.52 13.27 -13.58
N LEU A 133 16.83 12.22 -12.82
CA LEU A 133 18.16 11.58 -12.77
C LEU A 133 18.05 10.13 -13.26
N GLY A 134 18.77 9.81 -14.32
CA GLY A 134 18.71 8.51 -14.98
C GLY A 134 20.08 7.91 -15.30
N ASP A 135 20.32 6.67 -14.89
CA ASP A 135 21.45 5.86 -15.34
C ASP A 135 20.94 4.67 -16.18
N LYS A 136 21.65 4.32 -17.25
CA LYS A 136 21.35 3.14 -18.10
C LYS A 136 19.90 3.04 -18.59
N ASN A 137 19.36 4.16 -19.04
CA ASN A 137 17.99 4.25 -19.54
C ASN A 137 17.90 4.05 -21.06
N THR A 138 16.77 3.52 -21.54
CA THR A 138 16.51 3.28 -22.96
C THR A 138 15.24 3.99 -23.42
N ASP A 139 15.33 4.75 -24.51
CA ASP A 139 14.20 5.47 -25.14
C ASP A 139 13.45 6.42 -24.19
N ASP A 140 14.21 7.05 -23.30
CA ASP A 140 13.71 7.94 -22.25
C ASP A 140 14.00 9.42 -22.53
N ILE A 141 13.19 10.28 -21.90
CA ILE A 141 13.53 11.69 -21.70
C ILE A 141 14.24 11.82 -20.35
N ASN A 142 15.51 12.22 -20.35
CA ASN A 142 16.28 12.41 -19.12
C ASN A 142 16.77 13.86 -19.00
N LEU A 143 16.61 14.47 -17.83
CA LEU A 143 17.24 15.76 -17.54
C LEU A 143 18.75 15.57 -17.32
N LEU A 144 19.10 14.72 -16.37
CA LEU A 144 20.48 14.37 -16.02
C LEU A 144 20.69 12.86 -16.19
N GLY A 145 21.80 12.43 -16.80
CA GLY A 145 22.07 10.99 -16.83
C GLY A 145 23.41 10.52 -17.39
N SER A 146 23.59 9.21 -17.33
CA SER A 146 24.77 8.51 -17.87
C SER A 146 24.39 7.14 -18.45
N GLY A 147 25.12 6.68 -19.46
CA GLY A 147 24.92 5.33 -20.01
C GLY A 147 23.60 5.12 -20.74
N ASN A 148 22.90 6.20 -21.13
CA ASN A 148 21.60 6.13 -21.75
C ASN A 148 21.70 5.79 -23.25
N THR A 149 20.71 5.05 -23.76
CA THR A 149 20.60 4.64 -25.16
C THR A 149 19.29 5.16 -25.76
N GLY A 150 19.37 5.88 -26.89
CA GLY A 150 18.17 6.48 -27.50
C GLY A 150 17.57 7.63 -26.69
N GLY A 151 16.34 8.03 -27.05
CA GLY A 151 15.60 9.08 -26.35
C GLY A 151 16.17 10.51 -26.46
N VAL A 152 15.82 11.35 -25.49
CA VAL A 152 16.19 12.77 -25.41
C VAL A 152 16.89 13.04 -24.08
N ASN A 153 18.06 13.69 -24.11
CA ASN A 153 18.79 14.03 -22.89
C ASN A 153 19.12 15.52 -22.87
N ALA A 154 19.01 16.17 -21.71
CA ALA A 154 19.36 17.59 -21.56
C ALA A 154 20.84 17.80 -21.17
N LEU A 155 21.35 17.00 -20.21
CA LEU A 155 22.75 17.07 -19.77
C LEU A 155 23.27 15.66 -19.44
N VAL A 156 24.22 15.14 -20.24
CA VAL A 156 24.63 13.72 -20.18
C VAL A 156 26.13 13.52 -20.42
N SER A 157 26.69 12.46 -19.83
CA SER A 157 27.99 11.88 -20.18
C SER A 157 27.83 10.39 -20.56
N GLY A 158 28.48 9.94 -21.64
CA GLY A 158 28.50 8.53 -22.05
C GLY A 158 27.19 7.97 -22.61
N LYS A 159 26.72 8.47 -23.76
CA LYS A 159 25.50 7.98 -24.44
C LYS A 159 25.79 7.27 -25.77
N THR A 160 24.83 6.45 -26.20
CA THR A 160 24.79 5.84 -27.54
C THR A 160 23.44 6.14 -28.22
N GLY A 161 23.44 6.83 -29.36
CA GLY A 161 22.20 7.26 -30.04
C GLY A 161 21.48 8.46 -29.37
N GLY A 162 20.27 8.77 -29.84
CA GLY A 162 19.38 9.81 -29.27
C GLY A 162 19.78 11.28 -29.53
N ILE A 163 18.93 12.20 -29.06
CA ILE A 163 19.08 13.67 -29.22
C ILE A 163 19.64 14.26 -27.92
N ASN A 164 20.60 15.18 -28.03
CA ASN A 164 21.03 16.04 -26.93
C ASN A 164 20.45 17.44 -27.14
N LEU A 165 19.84 18.02 -26.11
CA LEU A 165 19.56 19.44 -26.15
C LEU A 165 20.88 20.20 -25.95
N PRO A 166 21.08 21.33 -26.63
CA PRO A 166 22.19 22.22 -26.31
C PRO A 166 22.08 22.62 -24.83
N ASN A 167 23.22 22.60 -24.12
CA ASN A 167 23.30 23.18 -22.79
C ASN A 167 22.85 24.65 -22.89
N PRO A 168 21.92 25.14 -22.03
CA PRO A 168 21.53 26.54 -22.04
C PRO A 168 22.72 27.48 -21.82
#